data_AF-A0A645BZA9-F1
#
_entry.id   AF-A0A645BZA9-F1
#
_cell.length_a   1.000
_cell.length_b   1.000
_cell.length_c   1.000
_cell.angle_alpha   90.00
_cell.angle_beta   90.00
_cell.angle_gamma   90.00
#
_symmetry.space_group_name_H-M   'P 1'
#
loop_
_entity.id
_entity.type
_entity.pdbx_description
1 polymer ?
#
loop_
_entity_poly.entity_id
_entity_poly.type
_entity_poly.pdbx_seq_one_letter_code
_entity_poly.pdbx_strand_id
1 'polypeptide(L)' 'MGESVGEKLLNRHNTIKEFLTILGIKESIHEETETIEHTINVETLIKIEDLINFFKENEDVLRRLKSYQEENKN' A
#
# COMPACT_ATOMS: atom_id res chain seq x y z
N MET A 1 -17.22 -11.63 -20.34
CA MET A 1 -16.22 -10.56 -20.52
C MET A 1 -16.60 -9.44 -19.56
N GLY A 2 -15.99 -9.40 -18.39
CA GLY A 2 -16.35 -8.48 -17.31
C GLY A 2 -15.50 -8.72 -16.04
N GLU A 3 -15.09 -9.96 -15.81
CA GLU A 3 -14.25 -10.33 -14.65
C GLU A 3 -12.86 -9.67 -14.66
N SER A 4 -12.21 -9.55 -15.81
CA SER A 4 -10.80 -9.12 -15.88
C SER A 4 -10.56 -7.63 -15.61
N VAL A 5 -11.57 -6.76 -15.73
CA VAL A 5 -11.41 -5.32 -15.45
C VAL A 5 -11.70 -5.04 -13.98
N GLY A 6 -12.75 -5.64 -13.43
CA GLY A 6 -13.08 -5.55 -12.01
C GLY A 6 -11.95 -6.08 -11.13
N GLU A 7 -11.36 -7.22 -11.49
CA GLU A 7 -10.24 -7.81 -10.77
C GLU A 7 -9.01 -6.90 -10.76
N LYS A 8 -8.68 -6.24 -11.88
CA LYS A 8 -7.55 -5.30 -11.96
C LYS A 8 -7.76 -4.05 -11.11
N LEU A 9 -8.97 -3.50 -11.12
CA LEU A 9 -9.31 -2.34 -10.28
C LEU A 9 -9.24 -2.71 -8.80
N LEU A 10 -9.80 -3.86 -8.43
CA LEU A 10 -9.76 -4.36 -7.06
C LEU A 10 -8.32 -4.64 -6.59
N ASN A 11 -7.48 -5.25 -7.45
CA ASN A 11 -6.08 -5.50 -7.11
C ASN A 11 -5.35 -4.19 -6.84
N ARG A 12 -5.50 -3.20 -7.73
CA ARG A 12 -4.89 -1.89 -7.57
C ARG A 12 -5.32 -1.20 -6.27
N HIS A 13 -6.61 -1.21 -5.96
CA HIS A 13 -7.15 -0.68 -4.70
C HIS A 13 -6.49 -1.36 -3.49
N ASN A 14 -6.44 -2.69 -3.49
CA ASN A 14 -5.88 -3.46 -2.39
C ASN A 14 -4.38 -3.21 -2.21
N THR A 15 -3.60 -3.14 -3.30
CA THR A 15 -2.17 -2.82 -3.25
C THR A 15 -1.92 -1.46 -2.60
N ILE A 16 -2.67 -0.43 -3.01
CA ILE A 16 -2.49 0.92 -2.45
C ILE A 16 -2.95 0.98 -1.00
N LYS A 17 -4.09 0.38 -0.67
CA LYS A 17 -4.57 0.31 0.71
C LYS A 17 -3.58 -0.41 1.63
N GLU A 18 -3.02 -1.52 1.19
CA GLU A 18 -2.01 -2.27 1.93
C GLU A 18 -0.74 -1.44 2.13
N PHE A 19 -0.27 -0.75 1.09
CA PHE A 19 0.87 0.15 1.19
C PHE A 19 0.66 1.26 2.23
N LEU A 20 -0.48 1.96 2.18
CA LEU A 20 -0.81 3.01 3.16
C LEU A 20 -0.92 2.45 4.58
N THR A 21 -1.42 1.23 4.72
CA THR A 21 -1.48 0.51 6.01
C THR A 21 -0.08 0.24 6.57
N ILE A 22 0.87 -0.18 5.71
CA ILE A 22 2.28 -0.37 6.09
C ILE A 22 2.91 0.95 6.54
N LEU A 23 2.57 2.07 5.89
CA LEU A 23 3.01 3.41 6.29
C LEU A 23 2.38 3.89 7.61
N GLY A 24 1.40 3.17 8.16
CA GLY A 24 0.74 3.50 9.42
C GLY A 24 -0.38 4.54 9.29
N ILE A 25 -0.83 4.83 8.06
CA ILE A 25 -1.95 5.73 7.80
C ILE A 25 -3.25 5.05 8.22
N LYS A 26 -3.98 5.67 9.14
CA LYS A 26 -5.25 5.14 9.68
C LYS A 26 -6.43 6.05 9.38
N GLU A 27 -6.23 7.35 9.51
CA GLU A 27 -7.23 8.36 9.15
C GLU A 27 -7.27 8.52 7.64
N SER A 28 -8.48 8.72 7.10
CA SER A 28 -8.71 8.94 5.66
C SER A 28 -8.18 7.86 4.71
N ILE A 29 -7.87 6.65 5.21
CA ILE A 29 -7.28 5.59 4.38
C ILE A 29 -8.09 5.28 3.12
N HIS A 30 -9.42 5.36 3.19
CA HIS A 30 -10.28 5.18 2.03
C HIS A 30 -10.10 6.30 0.99
N GLU A 31 -10.21 7.56 1.41
CA GLU A 31 -10.08 8.72 0.52
C GLU A 31 -8.68 8.83 -0.09
N GLU A 32 -7.63 8.55 0.69
CA GLU A 32 -6.25 8.51 0.22
C GLU A 32 -6.01 7.36 -0.76
N THR A 33 -6.57 6.18 -0.50
CA THR A 33 -6.47 5.04 -1.43
C THR A 33 -7.08 5.40 -2.77
N GLU A 34 -8.31 5.89 -2.79
CA GLU A 34 -9.04 6.30 -4.00
C GLU A 34 -8.27 7.38 -4.79
N THR A 35 -7.73 8.39 -4.09
CA THR A 35 -6.98 9.49 -4.72
C THR A 35 -5.70 8.98 -5.39
N ILE A 36 -4.92 8.16 -4.69
CA ILE A 36 -3.65 7.63 -5.19
C ILE A 36 -3.90 6.62 -6.31
N GLU A 37 -4.89 5.74 -6.18
CA GLU A 37 -5.24 4.76 -7.23
C GLU A 37 -5.84 5.42 -8.48
N HIS A 38 -6.22 6.68 -8.48
CA HIS A 38 -6.58 7.37 -9.72
C HIS A 38 -5.42 8.14 -10.34
N THR A 39 -4.31 8.32 -9.60
CA THR A 39 -3.20 9.19 -10.01
C THR A 39 -1.97 8.42 -10.51
N ILE A 40 -1.62 7.29 -9.89
CA ILE A 40 -0.35 6.61 -10.21
C ILE A 40 -0.44 5.75 -11.48
N ASN A 41 0.66 5.53 -12.19
CA ASN A 41 0.67 4.63 -13.35
C ASN A 41 0.87 3.15 -12.92
N VAL A 42 0.86 2.23 -13.89
CA VAL A 42 1.05 0.79 -13.65
C VAL A 42 2.47 0.48 -13.17
N GLU A 43 3.48 1.19 -13.65
CA GLU A 43 4.88 0.98 -13.24
C GLU A 43 5.07 1.32 -11.75
N THR A 44 4.54 2.46 -11.29
CA THR A 44 4.53 2.82 -9.87
C THR A 44 3.79 1.79 -9.03
N LEU A 45 2.65 1.29 -9.50
CA LEU A 45 1.88 0.26 -8.79
C LEU A 45 2.70 -1.02 -8.58
N ILE A 46 3.39 -1.49 -9.62
CA ILE A 46 4.28 -2.66 -9.54
C ILE A 46 5.40 -2.43 -8.52
N LYS A 47 5.99 -1.23 -8.48
CA LYS A 47 7.04 -0.91 -7.49
C LYS A 47 6.54 -0.83 -6.06
N ILE A 48 5.31 -0.40 -5.86
CA ILE A 48 4.64 -0.47 -4.56
C ILE A 48 4.41 -1.94 -4.17
N GLU A 49 3.96 -2.78 -5.09
CA GLU A 49 3.76 -4.20 -4.85
C GLU A 49 5.08 -4.92 -4.51
N ASP A 50 6.16 -4.64 -5.26
CA ASP A 50 7.52 -5.12 -4.96
C ASP A 50 7.93 -4.75 -3.52
N LEU A 51 7.64 -3.51 -3.09
CA LEU A 51 7.99 -3.02 -1.76
C LEU A 51 7.15 -3.67 -0.65
N ILE A 52 5.84 -3.87 -0.88
CA ILE A 52 4.96 -4.62 0.04
C ILE A 52 5.50 -6.03 0.22
N ASN A 53 5.82 -6.72 -0.88
CA ASN A 53 6.34 -8.09 -0.84
C ASN A 53 7.69 -8.15 -0.12
N PHE A 54 8.58 -7.18 -0.37
CA PHE A 54 9.83 -7.06 0.38
C PHE A 54 9.59 -6.97 1.90
N PHE A 55 8.63 -6.16 2.36
CA PHE A 55 8.33 -6.09 3.79
C PHE A 55 7.73 -7.37 4.36
N LYS A 56 6.86 -8.07 3.60
CA LYS A 56 6.29 -9.37 4.00
C LYS A 56 7.35 -10.46 4.12
N GLU A 57 8.35 -10.45 3.24
CA GLU A 57 9.47 -11.39 3.28
C GLU A 57 10.50 -11.04 4.37
N ASN A 58 10.51 -9.78 4.82
CA ASN A 58 11.48 -9.25 5.79
C ASN A 58 10.76 -8.61 6.99
N GLU A 59 10.02 -9.44 7.73
CA GLU A 59 9.21 -9.02 8.90
C GLU A 59 10.02 -8.30 10.00
N ASP A 60 11.33 -8.56 10.10
CA ASP A 60 12.22 -7.82 11.01
C ASP A 60 12.39 -6.35 10.57
N VAL A 61 12.51 -6.09 9.27
CA VAL A 61 12.59 -4.74 8.71
C VAL A 61 11.27 -4.01 8.90
N LEU A 62 10.14 -4.68 8.64
CA LEU A 62 8.82 -4.11 8.89
C LEU A 62 8.62 -3.74 10.37
N ARG A 63 9.07 -4.60 11.30
CA ARG A 63 9.04 -4.27 12.74
C ARG A 63 9.91 -3.07 13.07
N ARG A 64 11.13 -2.99 12.53
CA ARG A 64 12.02 -1.83 12.73
C ARG A 64 11.41 -0.53 12.20
N LEU A 65 10.74 -0.58 11.05
CA LEU A 65 9.99 0.57 10.53
C LEU A 65 8.89 1.01 11.49
N LYS A 66 8.08 0.06 11.99
CA LYS A 66 7.01 0.36 12.95
C LYS A 66 7.55 0.97 14.24
N SER A 67 8.62 0.40 14.81
CA SER A 67 9.28 0.96 15.99
C SER A 67 9.77 2.39 15.75
N TYR A 68 10.46 2.63 14.62
CA TYR A 68 10.90 3.97 14.24
C TYR A 68 9.72 4.95 14.15
N GLN A 69 8.61 4.55 13.53
CA GLN A 69 7.41 5.39 13.44
C GLN A 69 6.81 5.70 14.82
N GLU A 70 6.78 4.73 15.73
CA GLU A 70 6.27 4.93 17.10
C GLU A 70 7.15 5.87 17.91
N GLU A 71 8.48 5.76 17.80
CA GLU A 71 9.45 6.64 18.47
C GLU A 71 9.37 8.10 17.98
N ASN A 72 8.90 8.32 16.74
CA ASN A 72 8.81 9.64 16.11
C ASN A 72 7.39 10.22 16.08
N LYS A 73 6.41 9.59 16.75
CA LYS A 73 5.09 10.19 16.99
C LYS A 73 5.22 11.27 18.06
N ASN A 74 5.39 12.51 17.63
CA ASN A 74 5.12 13.70 18.46
C ASN A 74 3.64 14.05 18.42
#